data_AF-A0A554GD10-F1
#
_entry.id   AF-A0A554GD10-F1
#
_cell.length_a   1.000
_cell.length_b   1.000
_cell.length_c   1.000
_cell.angle_alpha   90.00
_cell.angle_beta   90.00
_cell.angle_gamma   90.00
#
_symmetry.space_group_name_H-M   'P 1'
#
loop_
_entity.id
_entity.type
_entity.pdbx_description
1 polymer ?
#
loop_
_entity_poly.entity_id
_entity_poly.type
_entity_poly.pdbx_seq_one_letter_code
_entity_poly.pdbx_strand_id
1 'polypeptide(L)'
;MTWRSSFLLMALLCAASACGPRRSDPARVTEDRMRPAPVGAFSEGTPPVTTEECTVRTAKRCFEQALTLLASDARGLDRMRALSLMGKACDGQVKDACSWLSQHVKEPRRVRGGPPDDPVFQEAFQRWREGRKHHVRVTCRLVQGGVPQQCEVRDTTLPPDLLALALSSIQASRYALPTLDGEPFECDWTIIIK
;
A
#
# COMPACT_ATOMS: atom_id res chain seq x y z
N MET A 1 -35.98 75.80 7.80
CA MET A 1 -35.79 75.24 9.15
C MET A 1 -36.15 73.76 9.13
N THR A 2 -35.11 72.92 9.21
CA THR A 2 -35.06 71.52 9.68
C THR A 2 -36.31 70.64 9.53
N TRP A 3 -36.29 69.71 8.55
CA TRP A 3 -37.14 68.53 8.59
C TRP A 3 -36.33 67.23 8.47
N ARG A 4 -36.74 66.27 9.29
CA ARG A 4 -36.11 65.02 9.69
C ARG A 4 -36.34 63.93 8.65
N SER A 5 -35.28 63.15 8.45
CA SER A 5 -35.21 61.68 8.48
C SER A 5 -36.47 60.86 8.18
N SER A 6 -36.40 60.03 7.13
CA SER A 6 -36.90 58.64 7.09
C SER A 6 -36.30 57.93 5.87
N PHE A 7 -35.30 57.07 6.08
CA PHE A 7 -35.43 55.60 6.14
C PHE A 7 -35.80 54.96 4.80
N LEU A 8 -34.78 54.53 4.05
CA LEU A 8 -34.85 53.39 3.14
C LEU A 8 -33.57 52.56 3.32
N LEU A 9 -33.70 51.49 4.09
CA LEU A 9 -32.68 50.47 4.32
C LEU A 9 -32.40 49.71 3.02
N MET A 10 -31.20 49.88 2.48
CA MET A 10 -30.62 48.92 1.54
C MET A 10 -30.08 47.74 2.36
N ALA A 11 -30.74 46.59 2.27
CA ALA A 11 -30.21 45.34 2.80
C ALA A 11 -29.11 44.82 1.86
N LEU A 12 -27.86 45.21 2.15
CA LEU A 12 -26.67 44.60 1.56
C LEU A 12 -26.22 43.43 2.44
N LEU A 13 -26.47 42.23 1.94
CA LEU A 13 -25.83 40.98 2.38
C LEU A 13 -24.33 41.03 2.06
N CYS A 14 -23.54 41.58 2.97
CA CYS A 14 -22.09 41.36 2.97
C CYS A 14 -21.81 40.08 3.75
N ALA A 15 -21.54 39.00 3.01
CA ALA A 15 -20.94 37.79 3.56
C ALA A 15 -19.55 38.15 4.13
N ALA A 16 -19.43 38.16 5.46
CA ALA A 16 -18.16 38.22 6.15
C ALA A 16 -17.41 36.90 5.89
N SER A 17 -16.49 36.91 4.93
CA SER A 17 -15.48 35.89 4.76
C SER A 17 -14.51 35.95 5.95
N ALA A 18 -14.79 35.14 6.97
CA ALA A 18 -13.93 34.91 8.11
C ALA A 18 -12.64 34.19 7.67
N CYS A 19 -11.58 34.94 7.39
CA CYS A 19 -10.21 34.42 7.39
C CYS A 19 -9.70 34.35 8.83
N GLY A 20 -10.18 33.36 9.58
CA GLY A 20 -9.50 32.89 10.80
C GLY A 20 -8.39 31.90 10.42
N PRO A 21 -7.34 31.73 11.27
CA PRO A 21 -6.36 30.68 11.05
C PRO A 21 -7.08 29.32 11.11
N ARG A 22 -7.19 28.66 9.95
CA ARG A 22 -7.70 27.29 9.84
C ARG A 22 -6.77 26.39 10.65
N ARG A 23 -7.22 26.05 11.86
CA ARG A 23 -6.79 24.83 12.56
C ARG A 23 -7.01 23.69 11.58
N SER A 24 -5.91 23.15 11.08
CA SER A 24 -5.87 21.93 10.29
C SER A 24 -6.53 20.82 11.08
N ASP A 25 -7.73 20.45 10.64
CA ASP A 25 -8.52 19.32 11.12
C ASP A 25 -7.68 18.03 10.98
N PRO A 26 -7.31 17.36 12.07
CA PRO A 26 -6.47 16.16 12.02
C PRO A 26 -7.20 14.90 11.53
N ALA A 27 -8.43 15.03 11.00
CA ALA A 27 -9.18 13.91 10.42
C ALA A 27 -8.99 13.73 8.90
N ARG A 28 -8.24 14.59 8.21
CA ARG A 28 -7.74 14.32 6.86
C ARG A 28 -6.33 13.76 6.94
N VAL A 29 -6.22 12.46 7.20
CA VAL A 29 -5.04 11.72 6.76
C VAL A 29 -5.11 11.71 5.25
N THR A 30 -4.34 12.61 4.66
CA THR A 30 -3.89 12.63 3.27
C THR A 30 -3.82 11.22 2.72
N GLU A 31 -4.60 10.99 1.67
CA GLU A 31 -4.33 9.96 0.68
C GLU A 31 -2.82 10.02 0.37
N ASP A 32 -2.06 9.07 0.90
CA ASP A 32 -0.64 8.97 0.65
C ASP A 32 -0.46 8.42 -0.76
N ARG A 33 -0.63 9.30 -1.75
CA ARG A 33 -0.35 9.06 -3.16
C ARG A 33 1.17 9.09 -3.38
N MET A 34 1.90 8.23 -2.68
CA MET A 34 3.24 7.76 -3.06
C MET A 34 3.71 6.63 -2.10
N ARG A 35 3.25 5.41 -2.42
CA ARG A 35 4.06 4.17 -2.43
C ARG A 35 4.34 3.42 -1.12
N PRO A 36 4.61 2.09 -1.18
CA PRO A 36 5.58 1.47 -2.09
C PRO A 36 4.96 0.56 -3.17
N ALA A 37 5.71 0.38 -4.26
CA ALA A 37 5.54 -0.77 -5.15
C ALA A 37 5.66 -2.05 -4.30
N PRO A 38 5.24 -3.23 -4.78
CA PRO A 38 5.29 -4.46 -4.00
C PRO A 38 6.71 -4.67 -3.43
N VAL A 39 6.91 -4.33 -2.16
CA VAL A 39 8.17 -4.58 -1.46
C VAL A 39 8.15 -6.08 -1.20
N GLY A 40 8.80 -6.86 -2.06
CA GLY A 40 8.99 -8.28 -1.81
C GLY A 40 8.40 -9.25 -2.83
N ALA A 41 7.74 -8.80 -3.90
CA ALA A 41 7.11 -9.72 -4.84
C ALA A 41 8.13 -10.50 -5.69
N PHE A 42 8.83 -11.47 -5.09
CA PHE A 42 9.84 -12.30 -5.75
C PHE A 42 9.36 -13.74 -5.85
N SER A 43 9.60 -14.35 -7.01
CA SER A 43 9.48 -15.80 -7.19
C SER A 43 10.66 -16.52 -6.54
N GLU A 44 10.49 -17.80 -6.18
CA GLU A 44 11.60 -18.65 -5.71
C GLU A 44 12.82 -18.56 -6.63
N GLY A 45 14.01 -18.47 -6.04
CA GLY A 45 15.27 -18.55 -6.78
C GLY A 45 15.63 -17.31 -7.59
N THR A 46 14.82 -16.24 -7.56
CA THR A 46 15.27 -14.93 -8.06
C THR A 46 15.94 -14.18 -6.91
N PRO A 47 17.27 -14.00 -6.90
CA PRO A 47 17.90 -13.18 -5.88
C PRO A 47 17.28 -11.78 -5.97
N PRO A 48 16.74 -11.24 -4.86
CA PRO A 48 16.20 -9.89 -4.88
C PRO A 48 17.33 -8.96 -5.32
N VAL A 49 17.03 -8.06 -6.26
CA VAL A 49 17.97 -6.98 -6.57
C VAL A 49 18.16 -6.20 -5.28
N THR A 50 19.37 -6.27 -4.72
CA THR A 50 19.65 -5.66 -3.43
C THR A 50 19.47 -4.15 -3.57
N THR A 51 19.02 -3.51 -2.49
CA THR A 51 18.83 -2.05 -2.45
C THR A 51 20.13 -1.28 -2.70
N GLU A 52 21.28 -1.95 -2.63
CA GLU A 52 22.60 -1.39 -2.91
C GLU A 52 22.83 -1.16 -4.41
N GLU A 53 22.21 -1.95 -5.29
CA GLU A 53 22.33 -1.80 -6.75
C GLU A 53 21.44 -0.66 -7.29
N CYS A 54 20.30 -0.43 -6.63
CA CYS A 54 19.25 0.53 -7.01
C CYS A 54 18.99 1.57 -5.92
N THR A 55 19.95 2.45 -5.69
CA THR A 55 19.78 3.68 -4.90
C THR A 55 18.99 4.73 -5.69
N VAL A 56 18.55 5.81 -5.03
CA VAL A 56 17.95 6.98 -5.73
C VAL A 56 18.82 7.48 -6.88
N ARG A 57 20.15 7.46 -6.71
CA ARG A 57 21.11 7.89 -7.75
C ARG A 57 21.19 6.92 -8.93
N THR A 58 20.89 5.64 -8.72
CA THR A 58 21.02 4.58 -9.72
C THR A 58 19.66 4.04 -10.20
N ALA A 59 18.56 4.59 -9.69
CA ALA A 59 17.19 4.15 -9.98
C ALA A 59 16.86 4.17 -11.48
N LYS A 60 17.33 5.19 -12.21
CA LYS A 60 17.15 5.28 -13.67
C LYS A 60 17.79 4.10 -14.41
N ARG A 61 18.97 3.66 -13.99
CA ARG A 61 19.65 2.50 -14.58
C ARG A 61 18.85 1.22 -14.33
N CYS A 62 18.24 1.08 -13.16
CA CYS A 62 17.37 -0.06 -12.86
C CYS A 62 16.13 -0.07 -13.76
N PHE A 63 15.55 1.10 -14.05
CA PHE A 63 14.46 1.23 -15.01
C PHE A 63 14.89 0.80 -16.42
N GLU A 64 16.02 1.29 -16.92
CA GLU A 64 16.53 0.95 -18.25
C GLU A 64 16.85 -0.55 -18.40
N GLN A 65 17.43 -1.16 -17.35
CA GLN A 65 17.65 -2.61 -17.30
C GLN A 65 16.33 -3.40 -17.29
N ALA A 66 15.33 -2.94 -16.53
CA ALA A 66 14.01 -3.56 -16.53
C ALA A 66 13.38 -3.53 -17.92
N LEU A 67 13.42 -2.38 -18.60
CA LEU A 67 12.90 -2.25 -19.97
C LEU A 67 13.65 -3.15 -20.94
N THR A 68 14.97 -3.29 -20.80
CA THR A 68 15.77 -4.17 -21.66
C THR A 68 15.31 -5.63 -21.53
N LEU A 69 15.10 -6.10 -20.30
CA LEU A 69 14.57 -7.45 -20.05
C LEU A 69 13.14 -7.61 -20.60
N LEU A 70 12.26 -6.62 -20.38
CA LEU A 70 10.87 -6.69 -20.86
C LEU A 70 10.79 -6.66 -22.38
N ALA A 71 11.68 -5.93 -23.06
CA ALA A 71 11.73 -5.85 -24.52
C ALA A 71 12.23 -7.15 -25.17
N SER A 72 12.99 -7.99 -24.45
CA SER A 72 13.49 -9.27 -24.95
C SER A 72 12.49 -10.44 -24.82
N ASP A 73 11.19 -10.16 -24.67
CA ASP A 73 10.15 -11.15 -24.35
C ASP A 73 10.51 -12.02 -23.13
N ALA A 74 11.03 -11.38 -22.06
CA ALA A 74 11.43 -12.09 -20.85
C ALA A 74 10.27 -12.93 -20.28
N ARG A 75 10.58 -14.19 -19.95
CA ARG A 75 9.65 -15.14 -19.32
C ARG A 75 10.22 -15.65 -18.01
N GLY A 76 9.34 -16.17 -17.14
CA GLY A 76 9.73 -16.76 -15.87
C GLY A 76 10.59 -15.83 -15.03
N LEU A 77 11.79 -16.28 -14.66
CA LEU A 77 12.71 -15.56 -13.76
C LEU A 77 13.15 -14.20 -14.30
N ASP A 78 13.39 -14.05 -15.60
CA ASP A 78 13.82 -12.76 -16.17
C ASP A 78 12.70 -11.73 -16.12
N ARG A 79 11.44 -12.16 -16.28
CA ARG A 79 10.27 -11.30 -16.14
C ARG A 79 10.10 -10.83 -14.69
N MET A 80 10.31 -11.74 -13.74
CA MET A 80 10.28 -11.43 -12.31
C MET A 80 11.44 -10.51 -11.90
N ARG A 81 12.63 -10.71 -12.48
CA ARG A 81 13.77 -9.81 -12.29
C ARG A 81 13.47 -8.41 -12.84
N ALA A 82 12.86 -8.30 -14.00
CA ALA A 82 12.46 -7.02 -14.57
C ALA A 82 11.44 -6.30 -13.68
N LEU A 83 10.45 -7.04 -13.17
CA LEU A 83 9.46 -6.51 -12.22
C LEU A 83 10.12 -5.98 -10.94
N SER A 84 11.08 -6.72 -10.39
CA SER A 84 11.89 -6.31 -9.23
C SER A 84 12.64 -4.99 -9.50
N LEU A 85 13.35 -4.90 -10.62
CA LEU A 85 14.09 -3.71 -11.03
C LEU A 85 13.16 -2.50 -11.21
N MET A 86 11.98 -2.73 -11.80
CA MET A 86 10.94 -1.72 -11.97
C MET A 86 10.45 -1.20 -10.61
N GLY A 87 10.19 -2.09 -9.66
CA GLY A 87 9.84 -1.76 -8.27
C GLY A 87 10.88 -0.87 -7.61
N LYS A 88 12.16 -1.24 -7.71
CA LYS A 88 13.27 -0.45 -7.14
C LYS A 88 13.46 0.90 -7.80
N ALA A 89 13.41 0.96 -9.14
CA ALA A 89 13.46 2.23 -9.87
C ALA A 89 12.38 3.21 -9.38
N CYS A 90 11.24 2.63 -9.06
CA CYS A 90 10.11 3.36 -8.52
C CYS A 90 10.23 3.85 -7.09
N ASP A 91 10.82 3.04 -6.22
CA ASP A 91 11.18 3.47 -4.87
C ASP A 91 12.21 4.62 -4.95
N GLY A 92 13.09 4.56 -5.95
CA GLY A 92 13.99 5.65 -6.35
C GLY A 92 13.34 6.81 -7.12
N GLN A 93 12.00 6.91 -7.12
CA GLN A 93 11.21 8.01 -7.69
C GLN A 93 11.26 8.18 -9.22
N VAL A 94 11.62 7.13 -9.98
CA VAL A 94 11.53 7.17 -11.45
C VAL A 94 10.07 7.07 -11.89
N LYS A 95 9.43 8.21 -12.21
CA LYS A 95 7.99 8.30 -12.53
C LYS A 95 7.49 7.31 -13.58
N ASP A 96 8.30 7.04 -14.60
CA ASP A 96 7.91 6.16 -15.71
C ASP A 96 7.82 4.70 -15.26
N ALA A 97 8.74 4.25 -14.40
CA ALA A 97 8.66 2.92 -13.79
C ALA A 97 7.33 2.73 -13.04
N CYS A 98 6.78 3.83 -12.53
CA CYS A 98 5.67 3.82 -11.57
C CYS A 98 4.35 3.85 -12.26
N SER A 99 4.30 4.60 -13.34
CA SER A 99 3.25 4.54 -14.32
C SER A 99 3.22 3.16 -15.00
N TRP A 100 4.39 2.58 -15.29
CA TRP A 100 4.45 1.23 -15.85
C TRP A 100 3.87 0.19 -14.87
N LEU A 101 4.34 0.17 -13.61
CA LEU A 101 3.81 -0.78 -12.62
C LEU A 101 2.31 -0.65 -12.41
N SER A 102 1.76 0.58 -12.36
CA SER A 102 0.32 0.78 -12.15
C SER A 102 -0.53 0.32 -13.34
N GLN A 103 0.02 0.33 -14.55
CA GLN A 103 -0.65 -0.12 -15.76
C GLN A 103 -0.59 -1.64 -15.92
N HIS A 104 0.56 -2.23 -15.59
CA HIS A 104 0.86 -3.62 -15.93
C HIS A 104 0.64 -4.59 -14.77
N VAL A 105 0.74 -4.13 -13.52
CA VAL A 105 0.66 -4.96 -12.32
C VAL A 105 -0.64 -4.72 -11.58
N LYS A 106 -1.38 -5.80 -11.31
CA LYS A 106 -2.49 -5.80 -10.35
C LYS A 106 -2.04 -6.49 -9.08
N GLU A 107 -2.28 -5.83 -7.96
CA GLU A 107 -1.96 -6.34 -6.63
C GLU A 107 -2.81 -7.57 -6.27
N PRO A 108 -2.32 -8.46 -5.38
CA PRO A 108 -3.11 -9.57 -4.91
C PRO A 108 -4.32 -9.06 -4.13
N ARG A 109 -5.46 -9.71 -4.35
CA ARG A 109 -6.72 -9.36 -3.68
C ARG A 109 -7.18 -10.51 -2.82
N ARG A 110 -7.51 -10.25 -1.56
CA ARG A 110 -8.13 -11.26 -0.69
C ARG A 110 -9.47 -11.68 -1.27
N VAL A 111 -9.66 -12.98 -1.48
CA VAL A 111 -10.89 -13.59 -2.03
C VAL A 111 -11.71 -14.22 -0.92
N ARG A 112 -11.06 -14.82 0.09
CA ARG A 112 -11.72 -15.47 1.23
C ARG A 112 -10.89 -15.30 2.49
N GLY A 113 -11.57 -15.37 3.63
CA GLY A 113 -10.96 -15.16 4.94
C GLY A 113 -11.05 -13.70 5.36
N GLY A 114 -10.92 -13.49 6.65
CA GLY A 114 -11.04 -12.21 7.30
C GLY A 114 -10.31 -12.26 8.64
N PRO A 115 -10.29 -11.15 9.39
CA PRO A 115 -9.87 -11.19 10.78
C PRO A 115 -10.60 -12.34 11.51
N PRO A 116 -9.97 -13.02 12.50
CA PRO A 116 -10.63 -14.08 13.26
C PRO A 116 -12.03 -13.67 13.74
N ASP A 117 -13.07 -14.46 13.47
CA ASP A 117 -14.45 -14.18 13.93
C ASP A 117 -14.62 -14.36 15.45
N ASP A 118 -13.55 -14.69 16.16
CA ASP A 118 -13.54 -14.87 17.61
C ASP A 118 -13.93 -13.56 18.33
N PRO A 119 -14.98 -13.55 19.17
CA PRO A 119 -15.45 -12.33 19.83
C PRO A 119 -14.41 -11.69 20.74
N VAL A 120 -13.58 -12.50 21.41
CA VAL A 120 -12.51 -12.02 22.29
C VAL A 120 -11.43 -11.35 21.44
N PHE A 121 -11.06 -11.95 20.31
CA PHE A 121 -10.17 -11.33 19.34
C PHE A 121 -10.74 -10.02 18.84
N GLN A 122 -12.01 -9.99 18.39
CA GLN A 122 -12.62 -8.77 17.84
C GLN A 122 -12.69 -7.66 18.88
N GLU A 123 -13.08 -7.97 20.11
CA GLU A 123 -13.16 -6.98 21.20
C GLU A 123 -11.77 -6.50 21.63
N ALA A 124 -10.82 -7.42 21.82
CA ALA A 124 -9.44 -7.09 22.13
C ALA A 124 -8.82 -6.24 21.02
N PHE A 125 -9.00 -6.64 19.76
CA PHE A 125 -8.50 -5.94 18.59
C PHE A 125 -9.14 -4.56 18.42
N GLN A 126 -10.44 -4.41 18.67
CA GLN A 126 -11.12 -3.10 18.66
C GLN A 126 -10.58 -2.16 19.73
N ARG A 127 -10.52 -2.60 20.99
CA ARG A 127 -9.90 -1.82 22.09
C ARG A 127 -8.46 -1.46 21.79
N TRP A 128 -7.73 -2.37 21.15
CA TRP A 128 -6.36 -2.12 20.71
C TRP A 128 -6.30 -1.04 19.63
N ARG A 129 -7.10 -1.13 18.57
CA ARG A 129 -7.12 -0.15 17.46
C ARG A 129 -7.44 1.27 17.89
N GLU A 130 -8.29 1.44 18.90
CA GLU A 130 -8.61 2.76 19.48
C GLU A 130 -7.34 3.51 19.97
N GLY A 131 -6.25 2.78 20.27
CA GLY A 131 -4.93 3.32 20.60
C GLY A 131 -4.10 3.84 19.41
N ARG A 132 -4.55 3.68 18.16
CA ARG A 132 -4.03 4.26 16.89
C ARG A 132 -2.55 4.00 16.53
N LYS A 133 -1.82 3.11 17.18
CA LYS A 133 -0.40 2.83 16.87
C LYS A 133 -0.10 1.42 16.35
N HIS A 134 -1.15 0.68 16.04
CA HIS A 134 -1.04 -0.76 16.02
C HIS A 134 -1.03 -1.30 14.61
N HIS A 135 -0.01 -2.09 14.34
CA HIS A 135 0.10 -2.81 13.10
C HIS A 135 0.86 -4.11 13.30
N VAL A 136 0.54 -5.07 12.43
CA VAL A 136 1.39 -6.22 12.15
C VAL A 136 1.72 -6.19 10.68
N ARG A 137 3.01 -6.30 10.36
CA ARG A 137 3.50 -6.55 9.02
C ARG A 137 3.98 -7.99 8.94
N VAL A 138 3.28 -8.78 8.13
CA VAL A 138 3.67 -10.16 7.84
C VAL A 138 3.96 -10.26 6.36
N THR A 139 5.16 -10.71 6.01
CA THR A 139 5.50 -11.05 4.62
C THR A 139 5.19 -12.52 4.42
N CYS A 140 4.29 -12.84 3.50
CA CYS A 140 3.96 -14.22 3.13
C CYS A 140 4.17 -14.41 1.64
N ARG A 141 4.59 -15.60 1.25
CA ARG A 141 4.60 -16.01 -0.14
C ARG A 141 3.21 -16.43 -0.61
N LEU A 142 2.71 -15.79 -1.65
CA LEU A 142 1.48 -16.17 -2.33
C LEU A 142 1.82 -17.13 -3.46
N VAL A 143 1.39 -18.38 -3.31
CA VAL A 143 1.63 -19.44 -4.31
C VAL A 143 0.35 -19.79 -5.07
N GLN A 144 0.48 -20.61 -6.11
CA GLN A 144 -0.68 -21.12 -6.86
C GLN A 144 -1.79 -21.65 -5.92
N GLY A 145 -3.04 -21.26 -6.20
CA GLY A 145 -4.18 -21.51 -5.32
C GLY A 145 -4.44 -20.42 -4.27
N GLY A 146 -3.57 -19.40 -4.20
CA GLY A 146 -3.82 -18.20 -3.42
C GLY A 146 -3.61 -18.37 -1.92
N VAL A 147 -2.90 -19.42 -1.51
CA VAL A 147 -2.64 -19.74 -0.11
C VAL A 147 -1.36 -19.05 0.33
N PRO A 148 -1.37 -18.25 1.42
CA PRO A 148 -0.15 -17.72 2.00
C PRO A 148 0.72 -18.84 2.57
N GLN A 149 2.00 -18.88 2.20
CA GLN A 149 3.02 -19.78 2.71
C GLN A 149 4.24 -18.98 3.20
N GLN A 150 5.15 -19.63 3.94
CA GLN A 150 6.43 -19.03 4.36
C GLN A 150 6.25 -17.63 5.00
N CYS A 151 5.26 -17.49 5.87
CA CYS A 151 4.92 -16.21 6.49
C CYS A 151 5.93 -15.82 7.58
N GLU A 152 6.57 -14.68 7.42
CA GLU A 152 7.51 -14.08 8.37
C GLU A 152 6.97 -12.76 8.93
N VAL A 153 6.96 -12.63 10.25
CA VAL A 153 6.61 -11.38 10.92
C VAL A 153 7.79 -10.41 10.78
N ARG A 154 7.56 -9.26 10.15
CA ARG A 154 8.56 -8.20 9.96
C ARG A 154 8.50 -7.17 11.09
N ASP A 155 7.29 -6.82 11.50
CA ASP A 155 7.04 -5.85 12.57
C ASP A 155 5.71 -6.19 13.23
N THR A 156 5.64 -6.06 14.55
CA THR A 156 4.42 -6.29 15.30
C THR A 156 4.42 -5.46 16.57
N THR A 157 3.25 -4.90 16.84
CA THR A 157 2.97 -4.30 18.15
C THR A 157 2.09 -5.24 18.98
N LEU A 158 1.39 -6.20 18.37
CA LEU A 158 0.42 -7.07 19.05
C LEU A 158 1.07 -7.90 20.16
N PRO A 159 0.33 -8.14 21.27
CA PRO A 159 0.74 -9.15 22.23
C PRO A 159 0.74 -10.55 21.58
N PRO A 160 1.52 -11.51 22.12
CA PRO A 160 1.79 -12.79 21.47
C PRO A 160 0.55 -13.63 21.15
N ASP A 161 -0.48 -13.57 22.01
CA ASP A 161 -1.76 -14.26 21.85
C ASP A 161 -2.57 -13.71 20.66
N LEU A 162 -2.71 -12.40 20.57
CA LEU A 162 -3.38 -11.75 19.43
C LEU A 162 -2.57 -11.91 18.14
N LEU A 163 -1.24 -11.92 18.22
CA LEU A 163 -0.37 -12.20 17.08
C LEU A 163 -0.60 -13.62 16.54
N ALA A 164 -0.66 -14.63 17.41
CA ALA A 164 -0.91 -16.02 17.00
C ALA A 164 -2.27 -16.18 16.31
N LEU A 165 -3.31 -15.52 16.82
CA LEU A 165 -4.64 -15.50 16.20
C LEU A 165 -4.63 -14.78 14.84
N ALA A 166 -3.95 -13.65 14.74
CA ALA A 166 -3.81 -12.90 13.49
C ALA A 166 -3.07 -13.72 12.41
N LEU A 167 -1.98 -14.41 12.78
CA LEU A 167 -1.23 -15.29 11.87
C LEU A 167 -2.06 -16.48 11.40
N SER A 168 -2.82 -17.10 12.31
CA SER A 168 -3.72 -18.21 11.98
C SER A 168 -4.80 -17.77 10.97
N SER A 169 -5.35 -16.57 11.14
CA SER A 169 -6.29 -15.98 10.18
C SER A 169 -5.66 -15.69 8.81
N ILE A 170 -4.42 -15.18 8.78
CA ILE A 170 -3.69 -14.99 7.52
C ILE A 170 -3.51 -16.32 6.79
N GLN A 171 -3.05 -17.36 7.47
CA GLN A 171 -2.84 -18.69 6.89
C GLN A 171 -4.15 -19.35 6.41
N ALA A 172 -5.27 -19.06 7.08
CA ALA A 172 -6.59 -19.50 6.67
C ALA A 172 -7.18 -18.71 5.48
N SER A 173 -6.60 -17.56 5.15
CA SER A 173 -7.09 -16.69 4.07
C SER A 173 -6.73 -17.24 2.67
N ARG A 174 -7.43 -16.74 1.66
CA ARG A 174 -7.16 -17.01 0.25
C ARG A 174 -7.10 -15.71 -0.53
N TYR A 175 -6.16 -15.64 -1.48
CA TYR A 175 -5.89 -14.47 -2.30
C TYR A 175 -5.98 -14.83 -3.78
N ALA A 176 -6.54 -13.94 -4.59
CA ALA A 176 -6.21 -13.88 -6.00
C ALA A 176 -4.76 -13.43 -6.10
N LEU A 177 -3.96 -14.18 -6.86
CA LEU A 177 -2.56 -13.85 -7.10
C LEU A 177 -2.44 -12.48 -7.77
N PRO A 178 -1.31 -11.78 -7.58
CA PRO A 178 -1.02 -10.62 -8.41
C PRO A 178 -0.95 -11.04 -9.88
N THR A 179 -1.25 -10.10 -10.77
CA THR A 179 -1.15 -10.34 -12.21
C THR A 179 -0.22 -9.33 -12.87
N LEU A 180 0.60 -9.80 -13.80
CA LEU A 180 1.38 -8.97 -14.71
C LEU A 180 0.82 -9.17 -16.13
N ASP A 181 0.25 -8.11 -16.71
CA ASP A 181 -0.45 -8.18 -18.01
C ASP A 181 -1.59 -9.20 -18.05
N GLY A 182 -2.23 -9.42 -16.89
CA GLY A 182 -3.30 -10.41 -16.73
C GLY A 182 -2.83 -11.83 -16.43
N GLU A 183 -1.53 -12.11 -16.49
CA GLU A 183 -0.99 -13.42 -16.12
C GLU A 183 -0.65 -13.48 -14.62
N PRO A 184 -1.17 -14.46 -13.88
CA PRO A 184 -0.91 -14.59 -12.45
C PRO A 184 0.55 -15.01 -12.20
N PHE A 185 1.15 -14.48 -11.14
CA PHE A 185 2.49 -14.89 -10.71
C PHE A 185 2.58 -15.07 -9.19
N GLU A 186 3.53 -15.90 -8.76
CA GLU A 186 3.83 -16.09 -7.34
C GLU A 186 4.76 -15.00 -6.82
N CYS A 187 4.55 -14.58 -5.58
CA CYS A 187 5.31 -13.47 -5.02
C CYS A 187 5.30 -13.46 -3.49
N ASP A 188 6.31 -12.87 -2.84
CA ASP A 188 6.14 -12.48 -1.45
C ASP A 188 5.33 -11.18 -1.36
N TRP A 189 4.39 -11.15 -0.42
CA TRP A 189 3.48 -10.04 -0.23
C TRP A 189 3.41 -9.68 1.25
N THR A 190 3.59 -8.39 1.55
CA THR A 190 3.44 -7.88 2.91
C THR A 190 1.99 -7.55 3.21
N ILE A 191 1.38 -8.36 4.07
CA ILE A 191 0.06 -8.14 4.63
C ILE A 191 0.20 -7.23 5.85
N ILE A 192 -0.48 -6.08 5.80
CA ILE A 192 -0.55 -5.14 6.92
C ILE A 192 -1.92 -5.28 7.57
N ILE A 193 -1.95 -5.67 8.83
CA ILE A 193 -3.15 -5.64 9.68
C ILE A 193 -3.07 -4.36 10.51
N LYS A 194 -4.08 -3.50 10.40
CA LYS A 194 -4.23 -2.22 11.12
C LYS A 194 -5.52 -2.20 11.92
#